data_AF-A0A3P1W2X9-F1
#
_entry.id   AF-A0A3P1W2X9-F1
#
_cell.length_a   1.000
_cell.length_b   1.000
_cell.length_c   1.000
_cell.angle_alpha   90.00
_cell.angle_beta   90.00
_cell.angle_gamma   90.00
#
_symmetry.space_group_name_H-M   'P 1'
#
loop_
_entity.id
_entity.type
_entity.pdbx_description
1 polymer ?
#
loop_
_entity_poly.entity_id
_entity_poly.type
_entity_poly.pdbx_seq_one_letter_code
_entity_poly.pdbx_strand_id
1 'polypeptide(L)'
;MEEIKEKLAEKYLKTEAYFNISYEVFKKIIFENKFLVTVIFILLLVLNVMGAKAAEKYANLVKNGDIEGFIRAVSESFESTSSTLLGVLLGILFIIIMKNVASKIENKNTFSLLEILKRYFTVFIFEIIVFGILVIIFCLILFMGAVFARGMISSGAKDSEIIFLLIVFGSIGVIYAVAVSFIYWIKFLYFKPLYILRNLKFKEAMFYNFHLCKGNRLRIIIPHLLLFILSSLLSIPFTVMNYILGSPFSNIIAIIFFVVNVGINMLISIMSVILGVVIYLNVEYMDLKKSKTVKSTDENNLFENNEENW
;
A
#
# COMPACT_ATOMS: atom_id res chain seq x y z
N MET A 1 21.21 15.56 3.75
CA MET A 1 19.97 16.23 4.21
C MET A 1 19.98 16.24 5.74
N GLU A 2 21.07 16.74 6.33
CA GLU A 2 21.35 16.54 7.76
C GLU A 2 20.39 17.33 8.65
N GLU A 3 20.05 18.57 8.25
CA GLU A 3 19.00 19.38 8.89
C GLU A 3 17.63 18.66 8.94
N ILE A 4 17.30 17.82 7.95
CA ILE A 4 16.05 17.06 7.96
C ILE A 4 16.11 15.98 9.02
N LYS A 5 17.23 15.27 9.14
CA LYS A 5 17.43 14.25 10.18
C LYS A 5 17.29 14.85 11.58
N GLU A 6 17.88 16.02 11.80
CA GLU A 6 17.78 16.75 13.07
C GLU A 6 16.32 17.12 13.40
N LYS A 7 15.61 17.72 12.44
CA LYS A 7 14.17 18.04 12.59
C LYS A 7 13.33 16.81 12.92
N LEU A 8 13.63 15.65 12.33
CA LEU A 8 12.93 14.40 12.60
C LEU A 8 13.28 13.80 13.97
N ALA A 9 14.42 14.14 14.56
CA ALA A 9 14.88 13.60 15.85
C ALA A 9 14.55 14.51 17.05
N GLU A 10 14.20 15.77 16.81
CA GLU A 10 13.90 16.75 17.86
C GLU A 10 12.65 16.35 18.67
N LYS A 11 11.52 16.19 17.96
CA LYS A 11 10.20 15.91 18.54
C LYS A 11 9.27 15.24 17.52
N TYR A 12 8.15 14.75 18.03
CA TYR A 12 7.04 14.32 17.21
C TYR A 12 6.49 15.48 16.35
N LEU A 13 6.41 15.26 15.04
CA LEU A 13 5.92 16.27 14.11
C LEU A 13 4.40 16.31 14.02
N LYS A 14 3.87 17.47 13.60
CA LYS A 14 2.49 17.64 13.16
C LYS A 14 2.34 17.24 11.69
N THR A 15 1.12 16.92 11.26
CA THR A 15 0.80 16.51 9.88
C THR A 15 1.33 17.47 8.82
N GLU A 16 1.16 18.77 9.01
CA GLU A 16 1.66 19.80 8.08
C GLU A 16 3.19 19.73 7.91
N ALA A 17 3.92 19.58 9.02
CA ALA A 17 5.37 19.45 8.98
C ALA A 17 5.82 18.17 8.24
N TYR A 18 5.08 17.06 8.37
CA TYR A 18 5.35 15.87 7.57
C TYR A 18 5.22 16.14 6.07
N PHE A 19 4.18 16.85 5.63
CA PHE A 19 4.02 17.21 4.22
C PHE A 19 5.12 18.15 3.73
N ASN A 20 5.46 19.18 4.50
CA ASN A 20 6.48 20.16 4.12
C ASN A 20 7.86 19.51 3.95
N ILE A 21 8.28 18.68 4.92
CA ILE A 21 9.54 17.94 4.85
C ILE A 21 9.51 16.95 3.67
N SER A 22 8.41 16.22 3.52
CA SER A 22 8.27 15.24 2.43
C SER A 22 8.34 15.92 1.06
N TYR A 23 7.77 17.12 0.91
CA TYR A 23 7.81 17.89 -0.33
C TYR A 23 9.24 18.39 -0.64
N GLU A 24 9.98 18.83 0.38
CA GLU A 24 11.38 19.22 0.23
C GLU A 24 12.23 18.04 -0.27
N VAL A 25 12.04 16.86 0.32
CA VAL A 25 12.70 15.61 -0.08
C VAL A 25 12.25 15.20 -1.49
N PHE A 26 10.96 15.28 -1.79
CA PHE A 26 10.37 14.95 -3.09
C PHE A 26 11.03 15.72 -4.23
N LYS A 27 11.17 17.06 -4.10
CA LYS A 27 11.85 17.88 -5.11
C LYS A 27 13.24 17.34 -5.41
N LYS A 28 14.05 17.13 -4.37
CA LYS A 28 15.43 16.61 -4.52
C LYS A 28 15.43 15.23 -5.18
N ILE A 29 14.54 14.33 -4.77
CA ILE A 29 14.45 12.96 -5.33
C ILE A 29 14.07 12.97 -6.82
N ILE A 30 13.05 13.75 -7.22
CA ILE A 30 12.62 13.82 -8.63
C ILE A 30 13.72 14.40 -9.51
N PHE A 31 14.39 15.46 -9.06
CA PHE A 31 15.45 16.11 -9.85
C PHE A 31 16.70 15.25 -9.99
N GLU A 32 17.08 14.50 -8.96
CA GLU A 32 18.31 13.70 -8.97
C GLU A 32 18.10 12.31 -9.60
N ASN A 33 16.89 11.76 -9.55
CA ASN A 33 16.60 10.40 -10.05
C ASN A 33 15.72 10.41 -11.31
N LYS A 34 15.94 11.36 -12.23
CA LYS A 34 15.10 11.54 -13.43
C LYS A 34 14.86 10.24 -14.20
N PHE A 35 15.92 9.46 -14.42
CA PHE A 35 15.81 8.17 -15.12
C PHE A 35 14.84 7.21 -14.42
N LEU A 36 15.01 7.02 -13.11
CA LEU A 36 14.14 6.13 -12.31
C LEU A 36 12.68 6.62 -12.34
N VAL A 37 12.45 7.92 -12.21
CA VAL A 37 11.11 8.53 -12.29
C VAL A 37 10.49 8.29 -13.67
N THR A 38 11.25 8.47 -14.74
CA THR A 38 10.80 8.20 -16.12
C THR A 38 10.45 6.73 -16.32
N VAL A 39 11.27 5.81 -15.80
CA VAL A 39 10.97 4.37 -15.88
C VAL A 39 9.70 4.03 -15.12
N ILE A 40 9.51 4.55 -13.91
CA ILE A 40 8.26 4.39 -13.14
C ILE A 40 7.07 4.90 -13.94
N PHE A 41 7.19 6.09 -14.54
CA PHE A 41 6.13 6.69 -15.35
C PHE A 41 5.75 5.80 -16.55
N ILE A 42 6.74 5.32 -17.32
CA ILE A 42 6.49 4.45 -18.48
C ILE A 42 5.80 3.15 -18.06
N LEU A 43 6.27 2.51 -16.98
CA LEU A 43 5.68 1.26 -16.50
C LEU A 43 4.23 1.48 -15.99
N LEU A 44 3.98 2.57 -15.27
CA LEU A 44 2.63 2.95 -14.86
C LEU A 44 1.74 3.24 -16.07
N LEU A 45 2.26 3.91 -17.10
CA LEU A 45 1.53 4.19 -18.33
C LEU A 45 1.13 2.90 -19.04
N VAL A 46 2.06 1.96 -19.23
CA VAL A 46 1.77 0.64 -19.84
C VAL A 46 0.71 -0.09 -19.02
N LEU A 47 0.84 -0.15 -17.69
CA LEU A 47 -0.12 -0.83 -16.83
C LEU A 47 -1.52 -0.21 -16.91
N ASN A 48 -1.61 1.13 -16.91
CA ASN A 48 -2.90 1.82 -17.03
C ASN A 48 -3.51 1.63 -18.43
N VAL A 49 -2.70 1.57 -19.50
CA VAL A 49 -3.20 1.29 -20.85
C VAL A 49 -3.80 -0.11 -20.93
N MET A 50 -3.13 -1.10 -20.35
CA MET A 50 -3.65 -2.47 -20.25
C MET A 50 -4.98 -2.50 -19.50
N GLY A 51 -5.05 -1.84 -18.34
CA GLY A 51 -6.27 -1.73 -17.53
C GLY A 51 -7.43 -1.04 -18.27
N ALA A 52 -7.16 0.06 -18.96
CA ALA A 52 -8.16 0.79 -19.73
C ALA A 52 -8.74 -0.06 -20.88
N LYS A 53 -7.89 -0.79 -21.61
CA LYS A 53 -8.34 -1.71 -22.67
C LYS A 53 -9.18 -2.87 -22.13
N ALA A 54 -8.78 -3.43 -20.99
CA ALA A 54 -9.56 -4.47 -20.32
C ALA A 54 -10.93 -3.95 -19.89
N ALA A 55 -10.99 -2.76 -19.27
CA ALA A 55 -12.23 -2.12 -18.87
C ALA A 55 -13.16 -1.84 -20.07
N GLU A 56 -12.63 -1.38 -21.21
CA GLU A 56 -13.40 -1.17 -22.43
C GLU A 56 -13.96 -2.50 -22.99
N LYS A 57 -13.14 -3.56 -23.02
CA LYS A 57 -13.58 -4.92 -23.40
C LYS A 57 -14.75 -5.37 -22.52
N TYR A 58 -14.63 -5.24 -21.19
CA TYR A 58 -15.70 -5.63 -20.26
C TYR A 58 -16.97 -4.82 -20.44
N ALA A 59 -16.85 -3.50 -20.57
CA ALA A 59 -18.00 -2.61 -20.75
C ALA A 59 -18.78 -2.97 -22.01
N ASN A 60 -18.09 -3.27 -23.11
CA ASN A 60 -18.72 -3.69 -24.36
C ASN A 60 -19.44 -5.05 -24.25
N LEU A 61 -18.83 -6.02 -23.56
CA LEU A 61 -19.44 -7.34 -23.34
C LEU A 61 -20.72 -7.22 -22.49
N VAL A 62 -20.67 -6.44 -21.40
CA VAL A 62 -21.84 -6.18 -20.55
C VAL A 62 -22.93 -5.46 -21.33
N LYS A 63 -22.58 -4.42 -22.11
CA LYS A 63 -23.52 -3.67 -22.94
C LYS A 63 -24.23 -4.56 -23.97
N ASN A 64 -23.54 -5.56 -24.49
CA ASN A 64 -24.07 -6.50 -25.47
C ASN A 64 -24.80 -7.71 -24.83
N GLY A 65 -24.86 -7.79 -23.50
CA GLY A 65 -25.47 -8.91 -22.79
C GLY A 65 -24.68 -10.23 -22.88
N ASP A 66 -23.40 -10.18 -23.29
CA ASP A 66 -22.55 -11.36 -23.45
C ASP A 66 -21.91 -11.76 -22.10
N ILE A 67 -22.68 -12.50 -21.30
CA ILE A 67 -22.28 -12.95 -19.96
C ILE A 67 -21.12 -13.95 -20.04
N GLU A 68 -21.15 -14.90 -21.00
CA GLU A 68 -20.10 -15.90 -21.16
C GLU A 68 -18.78 -15.28 -21.61
N GLY A 69 -18.84 -14.37 -22.58
CA GLY A 69 -17.68 -13.59 -23.02
C GLY A 69 -17.12 -12.73 -21.90
N PHE A 70 -17.97 -12.13 -21.07
CA PHE A 70 -17.56 -11.38 -19.88
C PHE A 70 -16.81 -12.28 -18.88
N ILE A 71 -17.39 -13.44 -18.52
CA ILE A 71 -16.76 -14.40 -17.60
C ILE A 71 -15.39 -14.84 -18.14
N ARG A 72 -15.31 -15.19 -19.43
CA ARG A 72 -14.05 -15.60 -20.06
C ARG A 72 -13.02 -14.47 -20.04
N ALA A 73 -13.40 -13.25 -20.40
CA ALA A 73 -12.50 -12.11 -20.42
C ALA A 73 -11.96 -11.76 -19.03
N VAL A 74 -12.79 -11.89 -18.00
CA VAL A 74 -12.38 -11.72 -16.60
C VAL A 74 -11.35 -12.80 -16.23
N SER A 75 -11.61 -14.06 -16.55
CA SER A 75 -10.67 -15.17 -16.31
C SER A 75 -9.31 -14.95 -17.00
N GLU A 76 -9.32 -14.61 -18.30
CA GLU A 76 -8.10 -14.31 -19.08
C GLU A 76 -7.26 -13.20 -18.45
N SER A 77 -7.91 -12.22 -17.81
CA SER A 77 -7.22 -11.08 -17.21
C SER A 77 -6.62 -11.41 -15.85
N PHE A 78 -7.27 -12.30 -15.09
CA PHE A 78 -6.69 -12.89 -13.88
C PHE A 78 -5.44 -13.75 -14.19
N GLU A 79 -5.41 -14.40 -15.34
CA GLU A 79 -4.29 -15.24 -15.79
C GLU A 79 -3.14 -14.44 -16.43
N SER A 80 -3.29 -13.11 -16.60
CA SER A 80 -2.31 -12.27 -17.27
C SER A 80 -1.01 -12.11 -16.47
N THR A 81 -0.07 -13.02 -16.69
CA THR A 81 1.28 -13.02 -16.11
C THR A 81 2.06 -11.72 -16.35
N SER A 82 1.81 -11.02 -17.48
CA SER A 82 2.47 -9.75 -17.81
C SER A 82 2.10 -8.62 -16.86
N SER A 83 0.82 -8.50 -16.47
CA SER A 83 0.37 -7.44 -15.55
C SER A 83 0.96 -7.62 -14.15
N THR A 84 1.01 -8.87 -13.67
CA THR A 84 1.63 -9.24 -12.41
C THR A 84 3.12 -8.93 -12.40
N LEU A 85 3.85 -9.27 -13.48
CA LEU A 85 5.29 -8.98 -13.58
C LEU A 85 5.59 -7.47 -13.53
N LEU A 86 4.79 -6.66 -14.24
CA LEU A 86 4.91 -5.20 -14.21
C LEU A 86 4.63 -4.63 -12.82
N GLY A 87 3.62 -5.15 -12.12
CA GLY A 87 3.33 -4.80 -10.74
C GLY A 87 4.49 -5.11 -9.79
N VAL A 88 5.11 -6.29 -9.95
CA VAL A 88 6.29 -6.69 -9.18
C VAL A 88 7.48 -5.75 -9.44
N LEU A 89 7.73 -5.41 -10.70
CA LEU A 89 8.80 -4.48 -11.09
C LEU A 89 8.56 -3.09 -10.48
N LEU A 90 7.35 -2.54 -10.58
CA LEU A 90 6.98 -1.27 -9.96
C LEU A 90 7.19 -1.29 -8.44
N GLY A 91 6.81 -2.40 -7.77
CA GLY A 91 7.02 -2.61 -6.35
C GLY A 91 8.50 -2.49 -5.95
N ILE A 92 9.40 -3.08 -6.74
CA ILE A 92 10.86 -2.97 -6.56
C ILE A 92 11.32 -1.52 -6.72
N LEU A 93 10.86 -0.82 -7.76
CA LEU A 93 11.26 0.58 -8.01
C LEU A 93 10.83 1.52 -6.86
N PHE A 94 9.63 1.34 -6.32
CA PHE A 94 9.17 2.10 -5.16
C PHE A 94 9.99 1.81 -3.89
N ILE A 95 10.49 0.58 -3.72
CA ILE A 95 11.40 0.26 -2.61
C ILE A 95 12.78 0.88 -2.83
N ILE A 96 13.26 0.94 -4.06
CA ILE A 96 14.49 1.68 -4.40
C ILE A 96 14.33 3.16 -4.03
N ILE A 97 13.19 3.79 -4.35
CA ILE A 97 12.89 5.15 -3.91
C ILE A 97 12.89 5.24 -2.37
N MET A 98 12.21 4.33 -1.67
CA MET A 98 12.14 4.29 -0.21
C MET A 98 13.56 4.25 0.42
N LYS A 99 14.44 3.38 -0.08
CA LYS A 99 15.82 3.27 0.38
C LYS A 99 16.67 4.49 0.02
N ASN A 100 16.55 5.00 -1.20
CA ASN A 100 17.22 6.24 -1.64
C ASN A 100 16.89 7.41 -0.72
N VAL A 101 15.62 7.57 -0.38
CA VAL A 101 15.13 8.63 0.51
C VAL A 101 15.74 8.48 1.90
N ALA A 102 15.62 7.29 2.51
CA ALA A 102 16.13 7.05 3.84
C ALA A 102 17.66 7.24 3.93
N SER A 103 18.43 6.72 2.96
CA SER A 103 19.88 6.90 2.95
C SER A 103 20.30 8.37 2.87
N LYS A 104 19.59 9.19 2.07
CA LYS A 104 19.89 10.63 1.95
C LYS A 104 19.54 11.43 3.21
N ILE A 105 18.44 11.08 3.88
CA ILE A 105 18.06 11.67 5.16
C ILE A 105 19.10 11.28 6.21
N GLU A 106 19.46 10.01 6.30
CA GLU A 106 20.35 9.49 7.35
C GLU A 106 21.84 9.73 7.11
N ASN A 107 22.21 10.25 5.93
CA ASN A 107 23.58 10.38 5.43
C ASN A 107 24.35 9.05 5.48
N LYS A 108 23.69 7.98 5.01
CA LYS A 108 24.25 6.62 4.95
C LYS A 108 24.69 6.28 3.52
N ASN A 109 25.71 5.42 3.43
CA ASN A 109 26.22 4.88 2.17
C ASN A 109 25.13 4.20 1.32
N THR A 110 25.48 3.97 0.06
CA THR A 110 24.68 3.21 -0.91
C THR A 110 24.35 1.81 -0.38
N PHE A 111 23.15 1.35 -0.70
CA PHE A 111 22.63 0.05 -0.30
C PHE A 111 22.84 -0.97 -1.42
N SER A 112 22.95 -2.25 -1.06
CA SER A 112 23.05 -3.33 -2.03
C SER A 112 21.69 -3.62 -2.67
N LEU A 113 21.63 -3.63 -4.01
CA LEU A 113 20.42 -4.02 -4.75
C LEU A 113 19.98 -5.44 -4.41
N LEU A 114 20.94 -6.35 -4.16
CA LEU A 114 20.64 -7.72 -3.76
C LEU A 114 19.91 -7.76 -2.41
N GLU A 115 20.33 -6.93 -1.46
CA GLU A 115 19.64 -6.83 -0.16
C GLU A 115 18.23 -6.28 -0.31
N ILE A 116 18.04 -5.26 -1.15
CA ILE A 116 16.72 -4.72 -1.48
C ILE A 116 15.81 -5.79 -2.04
N LEU A 117 16.27 -6.55 -3.03
CA LEU A 117 15.47 -7.60 -3.67
C LEU A 117 15.07 -8.67 -2.64
N LYS A 118 16.02 -9.15 -1.83
CA LYS A 118 15.72 -10.13 -0.76
C LYS A 118 14.65 -9.62 0.19
N ARG A 119 14.77 -8.38 0.65
CA ARG A 119 13.80 -7.79 1.59
C ARG A 119 12.43 -7.58 0.93
N TYR A 120 12.41 -7.10 -0.31
CA TYR A 120 11.18 -6.96 -1.09
C TYR A 120 10.45 -8.29 -1.23
N PHE A 121 11.13 -9.33 -1.74
CA PHE A 121 10.50 -10.63 -1.92
C PHE A 121 10.05 -11.26 -0.59
N THR A 122 10.75 -10.99 0.51
CA THR A 122 10.27 -11.44 1.83
C THR A 122 8.92 -10.79 2.19
N VAL A 123 8.79 -9.47 2.01
CA VAL A 123 7.53 -8.75 2.25
C VAL A 123 6.44 -9.21 1.28
N PHE A 124 6.79 -9.38 0.00
CA PHE A 124 5.88 -9.82 -1.05
C PHE A 124 5.33 -11.23 -0.78
N ILE A 125 6.19 -12.18 -0.40
CA ILE A 125 5.75 -13.53 -0.02
C ILE A 125 4.85 -13.49 1.22
N PHE A 126 5.19 -12.67 2.21
CA PHE A 126 4.34 -12.49 3.39
C PHE A 126 2.95 -11.94 3.01
N GLU A 127 2.89 -10.92 2.15
CA GLU A 127 1.63 -10.37 1.63
C GLU A 127 0.81 -11.43 0.86
N ILE A 128 1.47 -12.26 0.02
CA ILE A 128 0.82 -13.38 -0.68
C ILE A 128 0.25 -14.40 0.30
N ILE A 129 0.99 -14.79 1.34
CA ILE A 129 0.50 -15.76 2.34
C ILE A 129 -0.74 -15.22 3.06
N VAL A 130 -0.70 -13.95 3.50
CA VAL A 130 -1.85 -13.31 4.17
C VAL A 130 -3.05 -13.25 3.23
N PHE A 131 -2.86 -12.84 1.98
CA PHE A 131 -3.92 -12.78 0.99
C PHE A 131 -4.47 -14.18 0.65
N GLY A 132 -3.61 -15.18 0.52
CA GLY A 132 -3.99 -16.57 0.28
C GLY A 132 -4.86 -17.14 1.40
N ILE A 133 -4.51 -16.89 2.66
CA ILE A 133 -5.34 -17.28 3.81
C ILE A 133 -6.72 -16.61 3.77
N LEU A 134 -6.77 -15.31 3.45
CA LEU A 134 -8.01 -14.56 3.31
C LEU A 134 -8.90 -15.16 2.22
N VAL A 135 -8.34 -15.45 1.03
CA VAL A 135 -9.06 -16.04 -0.10
C VAL A 135 -9.55 -17.45 0.23
N ILE A 136 -8.73 -18.28 0.87
CA ILE A 136 -9.12 -19.64 1.27
C ILE A 136 -10.35 -19.59 2.19
N ILE A 137 -10.33 -18.74 3.22
CA ILE A 137 -11.45 -18.64 4.16
C ILE A 137 -12.69 -18.06 3.47
N PHE A 138 -12.53 -17.06 2.61
CA PHE A 138 -13.63 -16.53 1.79
C PHE A 138 -14.27 -17.64 0.93
N CYS A 139 -13.46 -18.44 0.24
CA CYS A 139 -13.94 -19.58 -0.55
C CYS A 139 -14.63 -20.64 0.29
N LEU A 140 -14.14 -20.93 1.51
CA LEU A 140 -14.79 -21.87 2.42
C LEU A 140 -16.19 -21.39 2.85
N ILE A 141 -16.36 -20.09 3.09
CA ILE A 141 -17.67 -19.49 3.41
C ILE A 141 -18.63 -19.66 2.22
N LEU A 142 -18.19 -19.33 0.99
CA LEU A 142 -19.01 -19.50 -0.21
C LEU A 142 -19.34 -20.97 -0.48
N PHE A 143 -18.38 -21.86 -0.27
CA PHE A 143 -18.55 -23.30 -0.44
C PHE A 143 -19.61 -23.85 0.52
N MET A 144 -19.60 -23.43 1.79
CA MET A 144 -20.66 -23.78 2.74
C MET A 144 -22.03 -23.32 2.24
N GLY A 145 -22.14 -22.08 1.77
CA GLY A 145 -23.39 -21.56 1.18
C GLY A 145 -23.89 -22.43 0.01
N ALA A 146 -22.99 -22.84 -0.88
CA ALA A 146 -23.32 -23.71 -2.01
C ALA A 146 -23.76 -25.12 -1.58
N VAL A 147 -23.13 -25.70 -0.56
CA VAL A 147 -23.52 -27.01 0.00
C VAL A 147 -24.93 -26.95 0.60
N PHE A 148 -25.22 -25.92 1.41
CA PHE A 148 -26.57 -25.74 1.96
C PHE A 148 -27.61 -25.48 0.88
N ALA A 149 -27.30 -24.64 -0.11
CA ALA A 149 -28.17 -24.38 -1.26
C ALA A 149 -28.51 -25.68 -2.01
N ARG A 150 -27.52 -26.56 -2.23
CA ARG A 150 -27.73 -27.86 -2.86
C ARG A 150 -28.66 -28.77 -2.04
N GLY A 151 -28.52 -28.78 -0.71
CA GLY A 151 -29.43 -29.49 0.18
C GLY A 151 -30.87 -28.97 0.07
N MET A 152 -31.05 -27.65 0.03
CA MET A 152 -32.36 -27.00 -0.14
C MET A 152 -33.01 -27.34 -1.49
N ILE A 153 -32.24 -27.31 -2.58
CA ILE A 153 -32.71 -27.74 -3.91
C ILE A 153 -33.24 -29.18 -3.84
N SER A 154 -32.50 -30.09 -3.21
CA SER A 154 -32.91 -31.49 -3.06
C SER A 154 -34.17 -31.67 -2.21
N SER A 155 -34.46 -30.73 -1.30
CA SER A 155 -35.68 -30.74 -0.48
C SER A 155 -36.89 -30.09 -1.15
N GLY A 156 -36.75 -29.55 -2.36
CA GLY A 156 -37.82 -28.85 -3.07
C GLY A 156 -38.10 -27.44 -2.55
N ALA A 157 -37.11 -26.80 -1.92
CA ALA A 157 -37.22 -25.40 -1.49
C ALA A 157 -37.43 -24.47 -2.69
N LYS A 158 -38.09 -23.33 -2.46
CA LYS A 158 -38.33 -22.34 -3.52
C LYS A 158 -37.04 -21.66 -3.94
N ASP A 159 -36.91 -21.31 -5.21
CA ASP A 159 -35.75 -20.60 -5.75
C ASP A 159 -35.43 -19.31 -4.97
N SER A 160 -36.46 -18.58 -4.53
CA SER A 160 -36.30 -17.36 -3.73
C SER A 160 -35.57 -17.62 -2.40
N GLU A 161 -35.80 -18.76 -1.76
CA GLU A 161 -35.16 -19.12 -0.49
C GLU A 161 -33.71 -19.53 -0.71
N ILE A 162 -33.43 -20.25 -1.81
CA ILE A 162 -32.07 -20.63 -2.21
C ILE A 162 -31.23 -19.39 -2.57
N ILE A 163 -31.79 -18.47 -3.36
CA ILE A 163 -31.14 -17.21 -3.73
C ILE A 163 -30.86 -16.38 -2.48
N PHE A 164 -31.85 -16.26 -1.57
CA PHE A 164 -31.66 -15.54 -0.31
C PHE A 164 -30.50 -16.10 0.51
N LEU A 165 -30.41 -17.42 0.66
CA LEU A 165 -29.32 -18.09 1.35
C LEU A 165 -27.95 -17.77 0.71
N LEU A 166 -27.85 -17.86 -0.63
CA LEU A 166 -26.61 -17.56 -1.35
C LEU A 166 -26.17 -16.10 -1.15
N ILE A 167 -27.12 -15.15 -1.15
CA ILE A 167 -26.85 -13.74 -0.85
C ILE A 167 -26.32 -13.57 0.58
N VAL A 168 -26.89 -14.27 1.57
CA VAL A 168 -26.45 -14.21 2.96
C VAL A 168 -25.00 -14.68 3.09
N PHE A 169 -24.66 -15.86 2.56
CA PHE A 169 -23.29 -16.37 2.60
C PHE A 169 -22.30 -15.50 1.81
N GLY A 170 -22.71 -15.00 0.65
CA GLY A 170 -21.93 -14.03 -0.12
C GLY A 170 -21.63 -12.77 0.69
N SER A 171 -22.63 -12.22 1.37
CA SER A 171 -22.50 -11.03 2.21
C SER A 171 -21.57 -11.27 3.40
N ILE A 172 -21.70 -12.43 4.08
CA ILE A 172 -20.80 -12.82 5.18
C ILE A 172 -19.36 -12.90 4.68
N GLY A 173 -19.13 -13.52 3.52
CA GLY A 173 -17.81 -13.58 2.91
C GLY A 173 -17.21 -12.20 2.65
N VAL A 174 -18.00 -11.29 2.07
CA VAL A 174 -17.56 -9.91 1.81
C VAL A 174 -17.24 -9.16 3.11
N ILE A 175 -18.10 -9.25 4.12
CA ILE A 175 -17.88 -8.63 5.44
C ILE A 175 -16.59 -9.16 6.07
N TYR A 176 -16.38 -10.47 6.03
CA TYR A 176 -15.16 -11.10 6.52
C TYR A 176 -13.91 -10.54 5.81
N ALA A 177 -13.93 -10.52 4.47
CA ALA A 177 -12.80 -10.03 3.68
C ALA A 177 -12.47 -8.57 4.02
N VAL A 178 -13.48 -7.70 4.05
CA VAL A 178 -13.30 -6.27 4.41
C VAL A 178 -12.75 -6.11 5.82
N ALA A 179 -13.32 -6.80 6.81
CA ALA A 179 -12.92 -6.69 8.21
C ALA A 179 -11.47 -7.16 8.42
N VAL A 180 -11.09 -8.31 7.85
CA VAL A 180 -9.73 -8.85 7.98
C VAL A 180 -8.72 -7.98 7.26
N SER A 181 -9.01 -7.51 6.05
CA SER A 181 -8.15 -6.56 5.33
C SER A 181 -7.94 -5.27 6.13
N PHE A 182 -8.99 -4.74 6.75
CA PHE A 182 -8.90 -3.54 7.58
C PHE A 182 -8.04 -3.75 8.83
N ILE A 183 -8.23 -4.88 9.53
CA ILE A 183 -7.42 -5.26 10.70
C ILE A 183 -5.95 -5.41 10.31
N TYR A 184 -5.68 -6.12 9.22
CA TYR A 184 -4.33 -6.29 8.69
C TYR A 184 -3.68 -4.93 8.40
N TRP A 185 -4.37 -4.06 7.66
CA TRP A 185 -3.84 -2.75 7.30
C TRP A 185 -3.48 -1.90 8.53
N ILE A 186 -4.34 -1.86 9.55
CA ILE A 186 -4.08 -1.10 10.79
C ILE A 186 -2.95 -1.68 11.64
N LYS A 187 -2.76 -3.00 11.62
CA LYS A 187 -1.76 -3.68 12.46
C LYS A 187 -0.34 -3.62 11.88
N PHE A 188 -0.21 -3.39 10.58
CA PHE A 188 1.07 -3.50 9.85
C PHE A 188 1.55 -2.18 9.23
N LEU A 189 1.01 -1.04 9.69
CA LEU A 189 1.28 0.29 9.12
C LEU A 189 2.77 0.63 8.99
N TYR A 190 3.60 0.26 9.96
CA TYR A 190 5.03 0.56 9.99
C TYR A 190 5.91 -0.59 9.49
N PHE A 191 5.33 -1.77 9.22
CA PHE A 191 6.09 -2.99 8.97
C PHE A 191 6.95 -2.88 7.71
N LYS A 192 6.37 -2.43 6.59
CA LYS A 192 7.07 -2.29 5.32
C LYS A 192 8.26 -1.31 5.41
N PRO A 193 8.10 -0.03 5.81
CA PRO A 193 9.26 0.86 5.94
C PRO A 193 10.27 0.35 6.98
N LEU A 194 9.83 -0.24 8.10
CA LEU A 194 10.72 -0.80 9.11
C LEU A 194 11.61 -1.93 8.57
N TYR A 195 10.99 -2.96 8.00
CA TYR A 195 11.69 -4.17 7.56
C TYR A 195 12.60 -3.91 6.36
N ILE A 196 12.18 -3.00 5.47
CA ILE A 196 13.01 -2.57 4.35
C ILE A 196 14.20 -1.76 4.87
N LEU A 197 13.97 -0.75 5.72
CA LEU A 197 15.01 0.23 6.06
C LEU A 197 16.01 -0.25 7.11
N ARG A 198 15.62 -1.15 8.00
CA ARG A 198 16.47 -1.63 9.10
C ARG A 198 16.97 -3.04 8.86
N ASN A 199 18.16 -3.32 9.38
CA ASN A 199 18.73 -4.66 9.35
C ASN A 199 18.22 -5.51 10.52
N LEU A 200 16.92 -5.80 10.50
CA LEU A 200 16.25 -6.64 11.50
C LEU A 200 15.85 -7.98 10.89
N LYS A 201 15.77 -9.02 11.73
CA LYS A 201 15.13 -10.28 11.34
C LYS A 201 13.62 -10.05 11.19
N PHE A 202 12.97 -10.86 10.35
CA PHE A 202 11.53 -10.73 10.08
C PHE A 202 10.69 -10.72 11.37
N LYS A 203 10.94 -11.66 12.28
CA LYS A 203 10.26 -11.76 13.58
C LYS A 203 10.45 -10.51 14.44
N GLU A 204 11.66 -9.96 14.48
CA GLU A 204 11.97 -8.74 15.24
C GLU A 204 11.25 -7.53 14.64
N ALA A 205 11.25 -7.40 13.31
CA ALA A 205 10.53 -6.33 12.62
C ALA A 205 9.01 -6.42 12.85
N MET A 206 8.45 -7.62 12.93
CA MET A 206 7.03 -7.84 13.27
C MET A 206 6.68 -7.29 14.66
N PHE A 207 7.42 -7.71 15.68
CA PHE A 207 7.18 -7.26 17.06
C PHE A 207 7.40 -5.76 17.20
N TYR A 208 8.47 -5.24 16.61
CA TYR A 208 8.78 -3.82 16.70
C TYR A 208 7.76 -2.97 15.91
N ASN A 209 7.24 -3.43 14.77
CA ASN A 209 6.10 -2.79 14.12
C ASN A 209 4.89 -2.69 15.06
N PHE A 210 4.53 -3.76 15.77
CA PHE A 210 3.40 -3.72 16.69
C PHE A 210 3.63 -2.77 17.87
N HIS A 211 4.88 -2.68 18.34
CA HIS A 211 5.29 -1.69 19.32
C HIS A 211 5.14 -0.27 18.80
N LEU A 212 5.71 0.05 17.62
CA LEU A 212 5.59 1.37 17.01
C LEU A 212 4.13 1.75 16.73
N CYS A 213 3.29 0.78 16.35
CA CYS A 213 1.86 1.00 16.19
C CYS A 213 1.14 1.42 17.47
N LYS A 214 1.66 1.14 18.68
CA LYS A 214 1.04 1.59 19.93
C LYS A 214 1.24 3.10 20.08
N GLY A 215 0.15 3.87 20.04
CA GLY A 215 0.17 5.32 20.20
C GLY A 215 0.53 6.13 18.96
N ASN A 216 1.01 5.51 17.87
CA ASN A 216 1.43 6.24 16.66
C ASN A 216 0.60 5.95 15.39
N ARG A 217 -0.47 5.15 15.44
CA ARG A 217 -1.24 4.79 14.23
C ARG A 217 -1.76 5.99 13.46
N LEU A 218 -2.34 6.97 14.16
CA LEU A 218 -2.90 8.16 13.53
C LEU A 218 -1.85 9.04 12.85
N ARG A 219 -0.59 8.98 13.30
CA ARG A 219 0.51 9.75 12.72
C ARG A 219 0.83 9.33 11.28
N ILE A 220 0.56 8.07 10.94
CA ILE A 220 0.72 7.57 9.56
C ILE A 220 -0.61 7.53 8.81
N ILE A 221 -1.72 7.19 9.48
CA ILE A 221 -3.05 7.13 8.85
C ILE A 221 -3.50 8.51 8.36
N ILE A 222 -3.45 9.56 9.20
CA ILE A 222 -4.02 10.86 8.85
C ILE A 222 -3.32 11.48 7.63
N PRO A 223 -1.97 11.55 7.56
CA PRO A 223 -1.31 12.11 6.37
C PRO A 223 -1.58 11.31 5.09
N HIS A 224 -1.60 9.98 5.16
CA HIS A 224 -1.91 9.15 3.99
C HIS A 224 -3.38 9.30 3.56
N LEU A 225 -4.31 9.44 4.51
CA LEU A 225 -5.72 9.70 4.21
C LEU A 225 -5.90 11.05 3.49
N LEU A 226 -5.22 12.10 3.96
CA LEU A 226 -5.24 13.40 3.30
C LEU A 226 -4.67 13.33 1.88
N LEU A 227 -3.57 12.59 1.68
CA LEU A 227 -2.98 12.39 0.37
C LEU A 227 -3.92 11.59 -0.56
N PHE A 228 -4.61 10.58 -0.04
CA PHE A 228 -5.63 9.81 -0.77
C PHE A 228 -6.82 10.69 -1.21
N ILE A 229 -7.32 11.54 -0.32
CA ILE A 229 -8.39 12.50 -0.64
C ILE A 229 -7.93 13.45 -1.74
N LEU A 230 -6.71 14.01 -1.63
CA LEU A 230 -6.13 14.87 -2.65
C LEU A 230 -6.01 14.15 -4.01
N SER A 231 -5.51 12.91 -4.02
CA SER A 231 -5.40 12.09 -5.23
C SER A 231 -6.73 11.86 -5.91
N SER A 232 -7.76 11.57 -5.11
CA SER A 232 -9.11 11.35 -5.59
C SER A 232 -9.68 12.63 -6.21
N LEU A 233 -9.56 13.78 -5.52
CA LEU A 233 -10.01 15.08 -6.03
C LEU A 233 -9.33 15.47 -7.33
N LEU A 234 -8.01 15.26 -7.43
CA LEU A 234 -7.25 15.56 -8.64
C LEU A 234 -7.61 14.64 -9.81
N SER A 235 -8.12 13.43 -9.55
CA SER A 235 -8.51 12.48 -10.60
C SER A 235 -9.90 12.77 -11.19
N ILE A 236 -10.79 13.46 -10.46
CA ILE A 236 -12.18 13.72 -10.88
C ILE A 236 -12.27 14.37 -12.27
N PRO A 237 -11.54 15.46 -12.59
CA PRO A 237 -11.64 16.09 -13.90
C PRO A 237 -11.28 15.13 -15.04
N PHE A 238 -10.29 14.27 -14.84
CA PHE A 238 -9.86 13.29 -15.83
C PHE A 238 -10.90 12.19 -16.04
N THR A 239 -11.52 11.72 -14.96
CA THR A 239 -12.62 10.74 -15.03
C THR A 239 -13.84 11.32 -15.77
N VAL A 240 -14.22 12.55 -15.45
CA VAL A 240 -15.33 13.26 -16.13
C VAL A 240 -15.01 13.46 -17.62
N MET A 241 -13.80 13.90 -17.94
CA MET A 241 -13.40 14.08 -19.34
C MET A 241 -13.36 12.76 -20.10
N ASN A 242 -12.86 11.68 -19.50
CA ASN A 242 -12.93 10.36 -20.13
C ASN A 242 -14.39 9.95 -20.40
N TYR A 243 -15.31 10.19 -19.46
CA TYR A 243 -16.73 9.90 -19.69
C TYR A 243 -17.30 10.70 -20.87
N ILE A 244 -17.00 12.00 -20.97
CA ILE A 244 -17.48 12.88 -22.06
C ILE A 244 -16.86 12.48 -23.42
N LEU A 245 -15.56 12.17 -23.45
CA LEU A 245 -14.81 11.85 -24.66
C LEU A 245 -14.92 10.36 -25.08
N GLY A 246 -15.59 9.54 -24.28
CA GLY A 246 -15.78 8.11 -24.52
C GLY A 246 -14.56 7.26 -24.12
N SER A 247 -13.95 6.56 -25.07
CA SER A 247 -12.75 5.77 -24.78
C SER A 247 -11.56 6.72 -24.49
N PRO A 248 -10.66 6.40 -23.53
CA PRO A 248 -9.43 7.15 -23.31
C PRO A 248 -8.49 7.16 -24.54
N PHE A 249 -8.77 6.36 -25.57
CA PHE A 249 -8.02 6.29 -26.82
C PHE A 249 -8.82 6.79 -28.04
N SER A 250 -9.96 7.43 -27.83
CA SER A 250 -10.85 7.86 -28.93
C SER A 250 -10.26 8.97 -29.80
N ASN A 251 -9.48 9.88 -29.20
CA ASN A 251 -8.85 11.00 -29.88
C ASN A 251 -7.60 11.50 -29.11
N ILE A 252 -6.86 12.43 -29.74
CA ILE A 252 -5.62 12.98 -29.18
C ILE A 252 -5.84 13.67 -27.82
N ILE A 253 -6.98 14.35 -27.63
CA ILE A 253 -7.29 15.06 -26.38
C ILE A 253 -7.51 14.06 -25.25
N ALA A 254 -8.29 13.01 -25.48
CA ALA A 254 -8.52 11.93 -24.50
C ALA A 254 -7.19 11.26 -24.09
N ILE A 255 -6.31 11.00 -25.05
CA ILE A 255 -4.97 10.46 -24.78
C ILE A 255 -4.16 11.42 -23.89
N ILE A 256 -4.17 12.72 -24.17
CA ILE A 256 -3.46 13.71 -23.34
C ILE A 256 -3.99 13.70 -21.91
N PHE A 257 -5.31 13.75 -21.71
CA PHE A 257 -5.91 13.68 -20.37
C PHE A 257 -5.51 12.39 -19.64
N PHE A 258 -5.55 11.25 -20.33
CA PHE A 258 -5.13 9.97 -19.78
C PHE A 258 -3.65 9.98 -19.34
N VAL A 259 -2.74 10.44 -20.20
CA VAL A 259 -1.30 10.51 -19.91
C VAL A 259 -1.01 11.47 -18.75
N VAL A 260 -1.66 12.63 -18.70
CA VAL A 260 -1.51 13.60 -17.61
C VAL A 260 -2.02 13.02 -16.30
N ASN A 261 -3.17 12.33 -16.30
CA ASN A 261 -3.70 11.68 -15.10
C ASN A 261 -2.73 10.63 -14.55
N VAL A 262 -2.14 9.80 -15.42
CA VAL A 262 -1.10 8.83 -15.03
C VAL A 262 0.11 9.54 -14.42
N GLY A 263 0.54 10.66 -15.01
CA GLY A 263 1.64 11.49 -14.50
C GLY A 263 1.37 12.04 -13.11
N ILE A 264 0.18 12.59 -12.86
CA ILE A 264 -0.21 13.09 -11.54
C ILE A 264 -0.21 11.96 -10.50
N ASN A 265 -0.83 10.82 -10.83
CA ASN A 265 -0.87 9.67 -9.92
C ASN A 265 0.52 9.08 -9.63
N MET A 266 1.44 9.13 -10.61
CA MET A 266 2.85 8.76 -10.40
C MET A 266 3.53 9.69 -9.38
N LEU A 267 3.38 11.01 -9.52
CA LEU A 267 3.96 11.98 -8.58
C LEU A 267 3.39 11.81 -7.16
N ILE A 268 2.07 11.59 -7.04
CA ILE A 268 1.40 11.33 -5.76
C ILE A 268 1.92 10.03 -5.12
N SER A 269 2.12 8.98 -5.92
CA SER A 269 2.65 7.70 -5.44
C SER A 269 4.07 7.84 -4.88
N ILE A 270 4.94 8.57 -5.58
CA ILE A 270 6.29 8.88 -5.08
C ILE A 270 6.23 9.70 -3.80
N MET A 271 5.37 10.73 -3.75
CA MET A 271 5.16 11.54 -2.55
C MET A 271 4.66 10.69 -1.38
N SER A 272 3.77 9.72 -1.61
CA SER A 272 3.28 8.80 -0.57
C SER A 272 4.40 7.94 0.00
N VAL A 273 5.31 7.42 -0.83
CA VAL A 273 6.47 6.64 -0.37
C VAL A 273 7.38 7.50 0.51
N ILE A 274 7.68 8.73 0.07
CA ILE A 274 8.53 9.67 0.81
C ILE A 274 7.88 10.03 2.15
N LEU A 275 6.59 10.34 2.15
CA LEU A 275 5.80 10.63 3.35
C LEU A 275 5.85 9.47 4.34
N GLY A 276 5.70 8.23 3.86
CA GLY A 276 5.85 7.03 4.67
C GLY A 276 7.23 6.92 5.33
N VAL A 277 8.32 7.19 4.60
CA VAL A 277 9.69 7.18 5.15
C VAL A 277 9.87 8.26 6.21
N VAL A 278 9.45 9.50 5.91
CA VAL A 278 9.60 10.64 6.82
C VAL A 278 8.86 10.40 8.14
N ILE A 279 7.61 9.93 8.08
CA ILE A 279 6.82 9.60 9.27
C ILE A 279 7.46 8.46 10.05
N TYR A 280 7.86 7.39 9.35
CA TYR A 280 8.52 6.23 9.98
C TYR A 280 9.79 6.64 10.72
N LEU A 281 10.69 7.39 10.08
CA LEU A 281 11.94 7.84 10.69
C LEU A 281 11.69 8.71 11.92
N ASN A 282 10.75 9.66 11.84
CA ASN A 282 10.39 10.48 13.00
C ASN A 282 9.86 9.62 14.16
N VAL A 283 8.94 8.69 13.89
CA VAL A 283 8.35 7.83 14.92
C VAL A 283 9.42 6.93 15.56
N GLU A 284 10.31 6.35 14.76
CA GLU A 284 11.39 5.52 15.27
C GLU A 284 12.41 6.33 16.09
N TYR A 285 12.81 7.52 15.65
CA TYR A 285 13.75 8.35 16.39
C TYR A 285 13.20 8.74 17.76
N MET A 286 11.91 9.04 17.84
CA MET A 286 11.25 9.34 19.12
C MET A 286 11.18 8.13 20.05
N ASP A 287 10.94 6.93 19.51
CA ASP A 287 10.92 5.69 20.31
C ASP A 287 12.33 5.34 20.84
N LEU A 288 13.36 5.46 19.99
CA LEU A 288 14.75 5.27 20.37
C LEU A 288 15.22 6.30 21.41
N LYS A 289 14.76 7.56 21.30
CA LYS A 289 15.04 8.60 22.29
C LYS A 289 14.41 8.25 23.64
N LYS A 290 13.13 7.86 23.64
CA LYS A 290 12.41 7.46 24.85
C LYS A 290 13.07 6.28 25.56
N SER A 291 13.46 5.24 24.81
CA SER A 291 14.11 4.05 25.39
C SER A 291 15.48 4.36 26.01
N LYS A 292 16.26 5.27 25.40
CA LYS A 292 17.53 5.73 25.99
C LYS A 292 17.32 6.51 27.29
N THR A 293 16.34 7.40 27.33
CA THR A 293 16.02 8.17 28.55
C THR A 293 15.60 7.26 29.70
N VAL A 294 14.75 6.26 29.45
CA VAL A 294 14.34 5.30 30.48
C VAL A 294 15.55 4.52 31.02
N LYS A 295 16.42 4.00 30.14
CA LYS A 295 17.63 3.30 30.58
C LYS A 295 18.56 4.17 31.42
N SER A 296 18.77 5.44 31.04
CA SER A 296 19.59 6.35 31.85
C SER A 296 18.97 6.66 33.22
N THR A 297 17.64 6.73 33.31
CA THR A 297 16.96 6.94 34.59
C THR A 297 17.05 5.69 35.48
N ASP A 298 16.89 4.50 34.91
CA ASP A 298 17.03 3.24 35.65
C ASP A 298 18.47 3.03 36.15
N GLU A 299 19.48 3.37 35.33
CA GLU A 299 20.89 3.35 35.74
C GLU A 299 21.15 4.36 36.87
N ASN A 300 20.70 5.61 36.74
CA ASN A 300 20.89 6.62 37.80
C ASN A 300 20.21 6.23 39.13
N ASN A 301 19.00 5.67 39.08
CA ASN A 301 18.29 5.19 40.28
C ASN A 301 19.00 3.99 40.94
N LEU A 302 19.71 3.16 40.17
CA LEU A 302 20.54 2.07 40.70
C LEU A 302 21.81 2.61 41.39
N PHE A 303 22.37 3.72 40.93
CA PHE A 303 23.52 4.36 41.58
C PHE A 303 23.09 5.14 42.83
N GLU A 304 21.98 5.88 42.80
CA GLU A 304 21.46 6.59 43.98
C GLU A 304 21.08 5.63 45.12
N ASN A 305 20.41 4.49 44.83
CA ASN A 305 20.07 3.49 45.86
C ASN A 305 21.29 2.74 46.44
N ASN A 306 22.45 2.79 45.78
CA ASN A 306 23.69 2.18 46.28
C ASN A 306 24.56 3.18 47.07
N GLU A 307 24.33 4.48 46.91
CA GLU A 307 24.99 5.53 47.70
C GLU A 307 24.31 5.77 49.06
N GLU A 308 23.03 5.41 49.22
CA GLU A 308 22.32 5.50 50.51
C GLU A 308 22.59 4.32 51.48
N ASN A 309 23.47 3.37 51.12
CA ASN A 309 23.76 2.16 51.92
C ASN A 309 25.20 2.09 52.49
N TRP A 310 25.86 3.24 52.71
CA TRP A 310 27.16 3.31 53.40
C TRP A 310 27.13 4.23 54.62
#